data_AF-A4J342-F1
#
_entry.id   AF-A4J342-F1
#
_cell.length_a   1.000
_cell.length_b   1.000
_cell.length_c   1.000
_cell.angle_alpha   90.00
_cell.angle_beta   90.00
_cell.angle_gamma   90.00
#
_symmetry.space_group_name_H-M   'P 1'
#
loop_
_entity.id
_entity.type
_entity.pdbx_description
1 polymer ?
#
loop_
_entity_poly.entity_id
_entity_poly.type
_entity_poly.pdbx_seq_one_letter_code
_entity_poly.pdbx_strand_id
1 'polypeptide(L)'
;MLLWVSNNTQIHSTTASDLDIQPALALAARSAAGQVVPVSNASNNPRVHADNAHSTFKKILAKNLGLDEVTLNPLPGSNIKRPDYTFVVYNVDETFNIDGANGGKVYKFQNGILNTFTFSPTGTSYLFGVDNANISPGVAGTLKCKMDSPGVVVSMSAELNRVMGKDPIIVNRWAAAKLVKVN
;
A
#
# COMPACT_ATOMS: atom_id res chain seq x y z
N MET A 1 19.30 10.74 -19.75
CA MET A 1 17.90 10.41 -19.42
C MET A 1 17.67 8.95 -19.80
N LEU A 2 17.78 8.05 -18.82
CA LEU A 2 17.64 6.60 -19.02
C LEU A 2 16.38 6.16 -18.27
N LEU A 3 15.34 5.82 -19.03
CA LEU A 3 14.09 5.28 -18.53
C LEU A 3 14.29 3.76 -18.37
N TRP A 4 14.34 3.26 -17.14
CA TRP A 4 14.30 1.83 -16.89
C TRP A 4 12.84 1.36 -16.85
N VAL A 5 12.44 0.56 -17.85
CA VAL A 5 11.16 -0.14 -17.89
C VAL A 5 11.40 -1.57 -17.42
N SER A 6 10.87 -1.93 -16.26
CA SER A 6 10.79 -3.33 -15.83
C SER A 6 9.49 -3.95 -16.35
N ASN A 7 9.58 -4.84 -17.33
CA ASN A 7 8.46 -5.70 -17.75
C ASN A 7 8.15 -6.69 -16.63
N ASN A 8 7.00 -6.52 -15.98
CA ASN A 8 6.45 -7.48 -15.04
C ASN A 8 5.45 -8.37 -15.77
N THR A 9 5.92 -9.48 -16.34
CA THR A 9 5.04 -10.44 -17.01
C THR A 9 4.33 -11.28 -15.94
N GLN A 10 3.06 -10.95 -15.64
CA GLN A 10 2.17 -11.86 -14.93
C GLN A 10 1.19 -12.46 -15.95
N ILE A 11 1.32 -13.76 -16.20
CA ILE A 11 0.36 -14.50 -17.03
C ILE A 11 -0.79 -14.92 -16.11
N HIS A 12 -1.94 -14.25 -16.22
CA HIS A 12 -3.22 -14.79 -15.76
C HIS A 12 -4.23 -14.67 -16.90
N SER A 13 -5.04 -15.71 -17.08
CA SER A 13 -6.15 -15.77 -18.03
C SER A 13 -7.15 -14.66 -17.69
N THR A 14 -7.19 -13.61 -18.53
CA THR A 14 -7.99 -12.41 -18.30
C THR A 14 -9.41 -12.62 -18.81
N THR A 15 -10.36 -12.77 -17.89
CA THR A 15 -11.76 -12.40 -18.21
C THR A 15 -11.87 -10.90 -17.94
N ALA A 16 -12.42 -10.13 -18.88
CA ALA A 16 -12.42 -8.67 -18.96
C ALA A 16 -13.02 -7.88 -17.76
N SER A 17 -13.30 -8.54 -16.65
CA SER A 17 -13.70 -7.97 -15.35
C SER A 17 -12.58 -8.00 -14.30
N ASP A 18 -11.37 -8.48 -14.62
CA ASP A 18 -10.16 -8.35 -13.80
C ASP A 18 -9.66 -6.90 -13.90
N LEU A 19 -10.43 -6.00 -13.28
CA LEU A 19 -10.24 -4.55 -13.22
C LEU A 19 -8.80 -4.18 -12.83
N ASP A 20 -8.38 -2.98 -13.23
CA ASP A 20 -7.11 -2.27 -12.98
C ASP A 20 -6.73 -2.07 -11.48
N ILE A 21 -7.12 -2.98 -10.59
CA ILE A 21 -6.85 -2.93 -9.16
C ILE A 21 -5.36 -3.05 -8.88
N GLN A 22 -4.64 -3.98 -9.52
CA GLN A 22 -3.21 -4.12 -9.31
C GLN A 22 -2.42 -2.87 -9.74
N PRO A 23 -2.63 -2.29 -10.95
CA PRO A 23 -1.95 -1.05 -11.33
C PRO A 23 -2.40 0.15 -10.47
N ALA A 24 -3.69 0.25 -10.10
CA ALA A 24 -4.19 1.29 -9.19
C ALA A 24 -3.51 1.22 -7.81
N LEU A 25 -3.40 0.02 -7.24
CA LEU A 25 -2.78 -0.24 -5.95
C LEU A 25 -1.27 0.06 -5.99
N ALA A 26 -0.59 -0.34 -7.06
CA ALA A 26 0.82 -0.06 -7.26
C ALA A 26 1.10 1.45 -7.40
N LEU A 27 0.25 2.17 -8.13
CA LEU A 27 0.34 3.63 -8.27
C LEU A 27 0.12 4.32 -6.91
N ALA A 28 -0.92 3.94 -6.18
CA ALA A 28 -1.20 4.48 -4.85
C ALA A 28 -0.04 4.23 -3.87
N ALA A 29 0.53 3.02 -3.87
CA ALA A 29 1.69 2.68 -3.04
C ALA A 29 2.92 3.54 -3.40
N ARG A 30 3.22 3.74 -4.69
CA ARG A 30 4.33 4.58 -5.14
C ARG A 30 4.17 6.03 -4.70
N SER A 31 2.99 6.60 -4.91
CA SER A 31 2.71 7.99 -4.52
C SER A 31 2.72 8.20 -3.02
N ALA A 32 2.31 7.18 -2.25
CA ALA A 32 2.41 7.17 -0.79
C ALA A 32 3.87 7.09 -0.31
N ALA A 33 4.68 6.22 -0.90
CA ALA A 33 6.12 6.16 -0.60
C ALA A 33 6.84 7.48 -0.91
N GLY A 34 6.37 8.23 -1.90
CA GLY A 34 6.89 9.56 -2.25
C GLY A 34 6.58 10.66 -1.22
N GLN A 35 5.78 10.39 -0.18
CA GLN A 35 5.50 11.36 0.88
C GLN A 35 6.67 11.39 1.88
N VAL A 36 7.77 12.02 1.48
CA VAL A 36 9.00 12.09 2.29
C VAL A 36 8.96 13.29 3.23
N VAL A 37 9.44 13.11 4.46
CA VAL A 37 9.64 14.22 5.41
C VAL A 37 10.74 15.17 4.89
N PRO A 38 10.48 16.48 4.75
CA PRO A 38 11.46 17.42 4.19
C PRO A 38 12.79 17.47 4.95
N VAL A 39 12.77 17.46 6.29
CA VAL A 39 13.95 17.49 7.16
C VAL A 39 14.85 16.26 6.96
N SER A 40 14.21 15.11 6.78
CA SER A 40 14.88 13.84 6.52
C SER A 40 15.51 13.79 5.12
N ASN A 41 14.84 14.37 4.13
CA ASN A 41 15.41 14.53 2.78
C ASN A 41 16.62 15.47 2.78
N ALA A 42 16.54 16.60 3.51
CA ALA A 42 17.65 17.55 3.67
C ALA A 42 18.86 16.92 4.39
N SER A 43 18.61 16.00 5.32
CA SER A 43 19.65 15.22 6.02
C SER A 43 20.21 14.03 5.22
N ASN A 44 19.90 13.92 3.93
CA ASN A 44 20.34 12.85 3.02
C ASN A 44 19.94 11.42 3.46
N ASN A 45 18.91 11.32 4.30
CA ASN A 45 18.39 10.09 4.90
C ASN A 45 16.86 10.05 4.77
N PRO A 46 16.30 9.92 3.55
CA PRO A 46 14.87 10.08 3.31
C PRO A 46 14.04 9.06 4.09
N ARG A 47 12.92 9.52 4.66
CA ARG A 47 11.96 8.79 5.48
C ARG A 47 10.55 9.19 5.08
N VAL A 48 9.64 8.23 5.09
CA VAL A 48 8.25 8.43 4.70
C VAL A 48 7.46 9.01 5.87
N HIS A 49 6.77 10.12 5.65
CA HIS A 49 5.82 10.68 6.61
C HIS A 49 4.58 9.79 6.64
N ALA A 50 4.32 9.13 7.77
CA ALA A 50 3.37 8.02 7.80
C ALA A 50 1.92 8.44 7.54
N ASP A 51 1.45 9.53 8.17
CA ASP A 51 0.05 9.98 8.00
C ASP A 51 -0.20 10.60 6.61
N ASN A 52 0.73 11.41 6.11
CA ASN A 52 0.66 11.95 4.74
C ASN A 52 0.68 10.84 3.68
N ALA A 53 1.51 9.82 3.88
CA ALA A 53 1.55 8.65 3.01
C ALA A 53 0.20 7.91 2.98
N HIS A 54 -0.42 7.69 4.15
CA HIS A 54 -1.74 7.05 4.24
C HIS A 54 -2.85 7.89 3.59
N SER A 55 -2.85 9.20 3.83
CA SER A 55 -3.78 10.14 3.20
C SER A 55 -3.68 10.12 1.67
N THR A 56 -2.46 10.24 1.14
CA THR A 56 -2.19 10.17 -0.31
C THR A 56 -2.56 8.81 -0.89
N PHE A 57 -2.26 7.72 -0.18
CA PHE A 57 -2.66 6.37 -0.58
C PHE A 57 -4.17 6.27 -0.76
N LYS A 58 -4.96 6.65 0.26
CA LYS A 58 -6.43 6.60 0.21
C LYS A 58 -6.97 7.42 -0.96
N LYS A 59 -6.47 8.64 -1.14
CA LYS A 59 -6.91 9.54 -2.21
C LYS A 59 -6.71 8.94 -3.60
N ILE A 60 -5.53 8.39 -3.86
CA ILE A 60 -5.19 7.84 -5.17
C ILE A 60 -5.91 6.51 -5.41
N LEU A 61 -6.03 5.67 -4.38
CA LEU A 61 -6.80 4.44 -4.46
C LEU A 61 -8.27 4.74 -4.77
N ALA A 62 -8.89 5.66 -4.03
CA ALA A 62 -10.29 6.03 -4.20
C ALA A 62 -10.55 6.59 -5.61
N LYS A 63 -9.69 7.49 -6.09
CA LYS A 63 -9.79 8.04 -7.45
C LYS A 63 -9.71 6.96 -8.53
N ASN A 64 -8.80 6.00 -8.40
CA ASN A 64 -8.59 4.97 -9.42
C ASN A 64 -9.68 3.87 -9.40
N LEU A 65 -10.31 3.63 -8.24
CA LEU A 65 -11.33 2.60 -8.08
C LEU A 65 -12.77 3.15 -8.10
N GLY A 66 -12.94 4.46 -8.30
CA GLY A 66 -14.25 5.12 -8.29
C GLY A 66 -14.92 5.07 -6.92
N LEU A 67 -14.15 5.31 -5.85
CA LEU A 67 -14.63 5.35 -4.48
C LEU A 67 -14.60 6.79 -3.95
N ASP A 68 -15.37 7.04 -2.90
CA ASP A 68 -15.30 8.28 -2.13
C ASP A 68 -13.96 8.38 -1.38
N GLU A 69 -13.28 9.52 -1.46
CA GLU A 69 -11.93 9.71 -0.91
C GLU A 69 -11.86 9.63 0.63
N VAL A 70 -12.99 9.86 1.30
CA VAL A 70 -13.06 9.93 2.77
C VAL A 70 -13.54 8.59 3.34
N THR A 71 -14.66 8.10 2.83
CA THR A 71 -15.38 6.93 3.35
C THR A 71 -14.98 5.62 2.66
N LEU A 72 -14.34 5.70 1.48
CA LEU A 72 -14.05 4.57 0.60
C LEU A 72 -15.29 3.77 0.19
N ASN A 73 -16.48 4.37 0.34
CA ASN A 73 -17.69 3.81 -0.20
C ASN A 73 -17.69 3.96 -1.73
N PRO A 74 -18.24 2.98 -2.46
CA PRO A 74 -18.29 3.04 -3.91
C PRO A 74 -19.18 4.18 -4.39
N LEU A 75 -18.69 4.94 -5.36
CA LEU A 75 -19.50 5.92 -6.07
C LEU A 75 -20.43 5.22 -7.08
N PRO A 76 -21.53 5.87 -7.50
CA PRO A 76 -22.38 5.35 -8.57
C PRO A 76 -21.55 4.99 -9.81
N GLY A 77 -21.69 3.76 -10.30
CA GLY A 77 -20.92 3.25 -11.44
C GLY A 77 -19.58 2.58 -11.08
N SER A 78 -19.21 2.49 -9.80
CA SER A 78 -18.04 1.69 -9.40
C SER A 78 -18.31 0.19 -9.54
N ASN A 79 -17.33 -0.51 -10.10
CA ASN A 79 -17.36 -1.97 -10.25
C ASN A 79 -16.83 -2.72 -9.01
N ILE A 80 -16.52 -1.99 -7.93
CA ILE A 80 -15.92 -2.52 -6.72
C ILE A 80 -16.79 -2.13 -5.53
N LYS A 81 -17.03 -3.05 -4.59
CA LYS A 81 -17.57 -2.73 -3.27
C LYS A 81 -16.45 -2.18 -2.37
N ARG A 82 -16.81 -1.61 -1.23
CA ARG A 82 -15.82 -1.04 -0.29
C ARG A 82 -14.65 -2.01 -0.04
N PRO A 83 -13.39 -1.58 -0.28
CA PRO A 83 -12.22 -2.42 -0.07
C PRO A 83 -11.81 -2.45 1.40
N ASP A 84 -11.25 -3.59 1.81
CA ASP A 84 -10.50 -3.73 3.05
C ASP A 84 -9.01 -3.75 2.73
N TYR A 85 -8.17 -3.07 3.53
CA TYR A 85 -6.73 -3.05 3.30
C TYR A 85 -5.92 -2.97 4.58
N THR A 86 -4.69 -3.48 4.49
CA THR A 86 -3.61 -3.19 5.43
C THR A 86 -2.53 -2.43 4.68
N PHE A 87 -2.20 -1.24 5.15
CA PHE A 87 -1.16 -0.35 4.63
C PHE A 87 -0.10 -0.15 5.70
N VAL A 88 1.14 -0.49 5.39
CA VAL A 88 2.27 -0.41 6.30
C VAL A 88 3.27 0.61 5.77
N VAL A 89 3.64 1.56 6.62
CA VAL A 89 4.77 2.44 6.42
C VAL A 89 5.94 1.86 7.21
N TYR A 90 7.07 1.73 6.54
CA TYR A 90 8.31 1.26 7.12
C TYR A 90 9.38 2.34 6.95
N ASN A 91 9.95 2.77 8.07
CA ASN A 91 11.13 3.60 8.17
C ASN A 91 12.18 2.83 8.96
N VAL A 92 13.43 2.85 8.52
CA VAL A 92 14.50 2.02 9.11
C VAL A 92 14.73 2.31 10.61
N ASP A 93 14.38 3.51 11.07
CA ASP A 93 14.57 3.98 12.44
C ASP A 93 13.54 5.07 12.81
N GLU A 94 13.59 5.54 14.05
CA GLU A 94 12.69 6.57 14.61
C GLU A 94 13.34 7.96 14.67
N THR A 95 14.43 8.20 13.94
CA THR A 95 15.22 9.45 14.03
C THR A 95 14.38 10.71 13.75
N PHE A 96 13.40 10.58 12.86
CA PHE A 96 12.54 11.69 12.39
C PHE A 96 11.09 11.53 12.87
N ASN A 97 10.89 10.84 14.01
CA ASN A 97 9.56 10.56 14.55
C ASN A 97 8.77 11.84 14.87
N ILE A 98 9.46 12.90 15.34
CA ILE A 98 8.84 14.20 15.64
C ILE A 98 8.23 14.88 14.41
N ASP A 99 8.78 14.59 13.22
CA ASP A 99 8.33 15.13 11.94
C ASP A 99 7.32 14.20 11.23
N GLY A 100 6.80 13.19 11.93
CA GLY A 100 5.80 12.26 11.40
C GLY A 100 6.38 11.05 10.65
N ALA A 101 7.71 10.86 10.65
CA ALA A 101 8.35 9.65 10.16
C ALA A 101 8.56 8.63 11.29
N ASN A 102 7.45 8.02 11.74
CA ASN A 102 7.50 6.91 12.71
C ASN A 102 8.31 5.74 12.14
N GLY A 103 9.03 5.00 12.99
CA GLY A 103 9.81 3.82 12.57
C GLY A 103 8.97 2.80 11.80
N GLY A 104 7.81 2.42 12.34
CA GLY A 104 6.87 1.55 11.65
C GLY A 104 5.45 1.91 12.02
N LYS A 105 4.56 2.01 11.03
CA LYS A 105 3.14 2.29 11.28
C LYS A 105 2.25 1.49 10.34
N VAL A 106 1.26 0.81 10.91
CA VAL A 106 0.28 -0.01 10.21
C VAL A 106 -1.07 0.68 10.29
N TYR A 107 -1.75 0.75 9.15
CA TYR A 107 -3.11 1.24 8.98
C TYR A 107 -3.95 0.09 8.44
N LYS A 108 -4.88 -0.40 9.26
CA LYS A 108 -5.74 -1.52 8.93
C LYS A 108 -7.18 -1.03 8.82
N PHE A 109 -7.66 -0.91 7.60
CA PHE A 109 -9.04 -0.53 7.31
C PHE A 109 -9.84 -1.79 7.01
N GLN A 110 -10.76 -2.12 7.91
CA GLN A 110 -11.61 -3.31 7.79
C GLN A 110 -13.02 -2.97 8.22
N ASN A 111 -14.02 -3.37 7.42
CA ASN A 111 -15.43 -3.15 7.73
C ASN A 111 -15.79 -1.67 8.00
N GLY A 112 -15.09 -0.74 7.34
CA GLY A 112 -15.31 0.70 7.52
C GLY A 112 -14.60 1.31 8.75
N ILE A 113 -13.85 0.51 9.51
CA ILE A 113 -13.13 0.96 10.71
C ILE A 113 -11.64 0.99 10.40
N LEU A 114 -10.99 2.11 10.71
CA LEU A 114 -9.54 2.26 10.63
C LEU A 114 -8.91 1.99 12.00
N ASN A 115 -8.07 0.96 12.08
CA ASN A 115 -7.22 0.68 13.23
C ASN A 115 -5.77 1.02 12.88
N THR A 116 -5.03 1.58 13.83
CA THR A 116 -3.63 1.95 13.63
C THR A 116 -2.73 1.33 14.70
N PHE A 117 -1.56 0.85 14.28
CA PHE A 117 -0.56 0.27 15.17
C PHE A 117 0.81 0.83 14.82
N THR A 118 1.66 1.05 15.81
CA THR A 118 3.07 1.41 15.60
C THR A 118 3.96 0.27 16.02
N PHE A 119 5.10 0.13 15.35
CA PHE A 119 6.15 -0.81 15.72
C PHE A 119 7.51 -0.15 15.49
N SER A 120 8.48 -0.52 16.31
CA SER A 120 9.85 -0.02 16.18
C SER A 120 10.66 -1.09 15.44
N PRO A 121 11.03 -0.88 14.16
CA PRO A 121 11.80 -1.85 13.42
C PRO A 121 13.21 -1.99 13.99
N THR A 122 13.72 -3.21 13.96
CA THR A 122 15.07 -3.55 14.41
C THR A 122 15.93 -3.91 13.20
N GLY A 123 17.03 -3.17 13.00
CA GLY A 123 18.00 -3.43 11.93
C GLY A 123 17.74 -2.64 10.64
N THR A 124 18.59 -2.85 9.63
CA THR A 124 18.58 -2.09 8.37
C THR A 124 17.61 -2.64 7.32
N SER A 125 17.12 -3.87 7.52
CA SER A 125 16.11 -4.48 6.66
C SER A 125 15.07 -5.20 7.49
N TYR A 126 13.83 -5.20 7.02
CA TYR A 126 12.71 -5.79 7.72
C TYR A 126 11.90 -6.69 6.79
N LEU A 127 11.43 -7.82 7.32
CA LEU A 127 10.60 -8.76 6.58
C LEU A 127 9.14 -8.63 7.00
N PHE A 128 8.27 -8.55 6.00
CA PHE A 128 6.82 -8.55 6.15
C PHE A 128 6.23 -9.83 5.58
N GLY A 129 5.38 -10.49 6.38
CA GLY A 129 4.47 -11.52 5.89
C GLY A 129 3.25 -10.87 5.27
N VAL A 130 2.87 -11.28 4.06
CA VAL A 130 1.67 -10.79 3.36
C VAL A 130 0.71 -11.94 3.16
N ASP A 131 -0.52 -11.74 3.63
CA ASP A 131 -1.67 -12.64 3.49
C ASP A 131 -2.86 -11.87 2.88
N ASN A 132 -4.00 -12.57 2.70
CA ASN A 132 -5.26 -11.99 2.21
C ASN A 132 -5.65 -10.74 3.04
N ALA A 133 -5.41 -9.55 2.47
CA ALA A 133 -5.62 -8.22 3.08
C ALA A 133 -4.91 -7.95 4.41
N ASN A 134 -3.95 -8.77 4.82
CA ASN A 134 -3.21 -8.58 6.07
C ASN A 134 -1.70 -8.53 5.83
N ILE A 135 -1.03 -7.72 6.63
CA ILE A 135 0.43 -7.63 6.65
C ILE A 135 0.91 -7.77 8.08
N SER A 136 1.81 -8.72 8.30
CA SER A 136 2.39 -9.04 9.61
C SER A 136 3.87 -8.62 9.64
N PRO A 137 4.25 -7.64 10.47
CA PRO A 137 5.65 -7.33 10.74
C PRO A 137 6.35 -8.50 11.47
N GLY A 138 7.58 -8.86 11.09
CA GLY A 138 8.38 -9.83 11.85
C GLY A 138 8.17 -11.32 11.52
N VAL A 139 7.39 -11.60 10.45
CA VAL A 139 7.05 -12.91 9.83
C VAL A 139 6.20 -13.84 10.74
N ALA A 140 4.93 -14.13 10.43
CA ALA A 140 4.48 -15.13 9.45
C ALA A 140 3.51 -14.57 8.40
N GLY A 141 3.43 -15.25 7.25
CA GLY A 141 2.53 -14.97 6.12
C GLY A 141 2.90 -15.82 4.90
N THR A 142 1.98 -15.93 3.94
CA THR A 142 2.09 -16.79 2.75
C THR A 142 3.13 -16.26 1.78
N LEU A 143 3.17 -14.94 1.60
CA LEU A 143 4.18 -14.25 0.80
C LEU A 143 5.11 -13.47 1.73
N LYS A 144 6.37 -13.32 1.32
CA LYS A 144 7.39 -12.58 2.07
C LYS A 144 7.83 -11.37 1.28
N CYS A 145 7.76 -10.19 1.88
CA CYS A 145 8.26 -8.95 1.33
C CYS A 145 9.40 -8.43 2.19
N LYS A 146 10.61 -8.34 1.61
CA LYS A 146 11.77 -7.74 2.29
C LYS A 146 11.87 -6.26 1.91
N MET A 147 11.91 -5.40 2.92
CA MET A 147 12.18 -3.97 2.77
C MET A 147 13.57 -3.67 3.32
N ASP A 148 14.48 -3.27 2.45
CA ASP A 148 15.87 -2.87 2.74
C ASP A 148 16.06 -1.35 2.79
N SER A 149 14.99 -0.60 2.48
CA SER A 149 14.95 0.85 2.57
C SER A 149 13.56 1.32 3.00
N PRO A 150 13.43 2.59 3.45
CA PRO A 150 12.14 3.15 3.83
C PRO A 150 11.13 3.10 2.68
N GLY A 151 9.86 2.89 2.99
CA GLY A 151 8.82 2.74 1.99
C GLY A 151 7.49 2.27 2.56
N VAL A 152 6.66 1.69 1.70
CA VAL A 152 5.33 1.22 2.05
C VAL A 152 5.05 -0.17 1.48
N VAL A 153 4.26 -0.94 2.22
CA VAL A 153 3.72 -2.24 1.79
C VAL A 153 2.21 -2.19 1.98
N VAL A 154 1.45 -2.64 0.99
CA VAL A 154 0.00 -2.65 1.05
C VAL A 154 -0.56 -3.98 0.58
N SER A 155 -1.58 -4.48 1.28
CA SER A 155 -2.39 -5.64 0.90
C SER A 155 -3.84 -5.23 0.97
N MET A 156 -4.61 -5.55 -0.06
CA MET A 156 -6.00 -5.17 -0.21
C MET A 156 -6.85 -6.37 -0.62
N SER A 157 -8.03 -6.47 -0.05
CA SER A 157 -9.12 -7.33 -0.50
C SER A 157 -10.27 -6.43 -0.98
N ALA A 158 -10.80 -6.72 -2.15
CA ALA A 158 -11.96 -6.04 -2.67
C ALA A 158 -12.95 -7.05 -3.26
N GLU A 159 -14.24 -6.78 -3.07
CA GLU A 159 -15.30 -7.56 -3.73
C GLU A 159 -15.74 -6.81 -5.00
N LEU A 160 -15.81 -7.52 -6.13
CA LEU A 160 -16.25 -6.94 -7.40
C LEU A 160 -17.77 -7.05 -7.57
N ASN A 161 -18.38 -6.00 -8.11
CA ASN A 161 -19.75 -6.04 -8.60
C ASN A 161 -19.78 -6.85 -9.90
N ARG A 162 -20.42 -8.03 -9.88
CA ARG A 162 -20.58 -8.84 -11.10
C ARG A 162 -21.67 -8.26 -12.01
N VAL A 163 -21.46 -8.43 -13.32
CA VAL A 163 -22.51 -8.23 -14.33
C VAL A 163 -23.33 -9.53 -14.55
N MET A 164 -22.77 -10.74 -14.29
CA MET A 164 -23.48 -12.04 -14.32
C MET A 164 -22.90 -13.10 -13.36
N GLY A 165 -23.76 -13.88 -12.68
CA GLY A 165 -23.42 -15.03 -11.81
C GLY A 165 -23.63 -14.80 -10.30
N LYS A 166 -23.87 -15.88 -9.53
CA LYS A 166 -24.37 -15.82 -8.13
C LYS A 166 -23.31 -15.64 -7.04
N ASP A 167 -22.04 -15.92 -7.32
CA ASP A 167 -21.00 -15.91 -6.27
C ASP A 167 -20.21 -14.58 -6.26
N PRO A 168 -19.87 -14.01 -5.10
CA PRO A 168 -19.01 -12.84 -5.02
C PRO A 168 -17.60 -13.15 -5.57
N ILE A 169 -17.01 -12.24 -6.36
CA ILE A 169 -15.58 -12.33 -6.71
C ILE A 169 -14.82 -11.47 -5.71
N ILE A 170 -14.08 -12.13 -4.83
CA ILE A 170 -13.14 -11.47 -3.92
C ILE A 170 -11.76 -11.53 -4.57
N VAL A 171 -11.17 -10.36 -4.79
CA VAL A 171 -9.80 -10.24 -5.31
C VAL A 171 -8.87 -9.75 -4.21
N ASN A 172 -7.77 -10.47 -4.03
CA ASN A 172 -6.68 -10.06 -3.15
C ASN A 172 -5.50 -9.59 -4.01
N ARG A 173 -4.99 -8.40 -3.71
CA ARG A 173 -3.86 -7.78 -4.40
C ARG A 173 -2.94 -7.12 -3.39
N TRP A 174 -1.65 -7.10 -3.68
CA TRP A 174 -0.67 -6.46 -2.81
C TRP A 174 0.35 -5.68 -3.66
N ALA A 175 0.97 -4.68 -3.06
CA ALA A 175 2.02 -3.90 -3.67
C ALA A 175 3.02 -3.44 -2.61
N ALA A 176 4.27 -3.24 -3.02
CA ALA A 176 5.29 -2.62 -2.20
C ALA A 176 6.01 -1.56 -3.02
N ALA A 177 6.36 -0.45 -2.38
CA ALA A 177 7.16 0.62 -2.97
C ALA A 177 8.20 1.08 -1.96
N LYS A 178 9.44 1.25 -2.41
CA LYS A 178 10.56 1.63 -1.56
C LYS A 178 11.28 2.85 -2.13
N LEU A 179 11.82 3.68 -1.25
CA LEU A 179 12.69 4.78 -1.62
C LEU A 179 14.04 4.22 -2.06
N VAL A 180 14.49 4.64 -3.24
CA VAL A 180 15.80 4.27 -3.78
C VAL A 180 16.63 5.53 -3.86
N LYS A 181 17.76 5.55 -3.15
CA LYS A 181 18.76 6.60 -3.28
C LYS A 181 19.54 6.34 -4.56
N VAL A 182 19.52 7.30 -5.49
CA VAL A 182 20.40 7.28 -6.66
C VAL A 182 21.72 7.89 -6.19
N ASN A 183 22.78 7.08 -6.21
CA ASN A 183 24.15 7.53 -5.96
C ASN A 183 24.71 8.29 -7.16
#